data_AF-A0A974VXD7-F1
#
_entry.id   AF-A0A974VXD7-F1
#
_cell.length_a   1.000
_cell.length_b   1.000
_cell.length_c   1.000
_cell.angle_alpha   90.00
_cell.angle_beta   90.00
_cell.angle_gamma   90.00
#
_symmetry.space_group_name_H-M   'P 1'
#
loop_
_entity.id
_entity.type
_entity.pdbx_description
1 polymer ?
#
loop_
_entity_poly.entity_id
_entity_poly.type
_entity_poly.pdbx_seq_one_letter_code
_entity_poly.pdbx_strand_id
1 'polypeptide(L)'
;MNADPQQIVVLVDARTAAIEELDDSILMETAGVAMALDKLRESLDQVAAHLDNREFEKASHVGYQDVAHNFVFVQRTLAGLQTAVHQKEALISSIAEAAHAAYEDVAPHVERRMQSAVKKSGVPVTHDNLD
;
A
#
# COMPACT_ATOMS: atom_id res chain seq x y z
N MET A 1 -20.01 -23.37 10.46
CA MET A 1 -20.90 -22.30 10.94
C MET A 1 -21.18 -21.43 9.74
N ASN A 2 -22.45 -21.23 9.37
CA ASN A 2 -22.78 -20.29 8.30
C ASN A 2 -23.06 -18.96 8.99
N ALA A 3 -22.10 -18.04 8.96
CA ALA A 3 -22.31 -16.68 9.44
C ALA A 3 -23.40 -16.02 8.60
N ASP A 4 -24.24 -15.21 9.23
CA ASP A 4 -25.26 -14.44 8.53
C ASP A 4 -24.55 -13.36 7.68
N PRO A 5 -24.63 -13.41 6.33
CA PRO A 5 -24.00 -12.40 5.47
C PRO A 5 -24.45 -10.97 5.79
N GLN A 6 -25.68 -10.81 6.30
CA GLN A 6 -26.21 -9.51 6.71
C GLN A 6 -25.48 -8.96 7.94
N GLN A 7 -25.09 -9.82 8.88
CA GLN A 7 -24.34 -9.44 10.07
C GLN A 7 -22.91 -8.98 9.71
N ILE A 8 -22.26 -9.66 8.77
CA ILE A 8 -20.93 -9.26 8.25
C ILE A 8 -21.00 -7.85 7.67
N VAL A 9 -22.00 -7.57 6.81
CA VAL A 9 -22.17 -6.24 6.19
C VAL A 9 -22.36 -5.16 7.24
N VAL A 10 -23.22 -5.37 8.24
CA VAL A 10 -23.46 -4.39 9.31
C VAL A 10 -22.17 -4.09 10.10
N LEU A 11 -21.38 -5.12 10.41
CA LEU A 11 -20.13 -4.95 11.16
C LEU A 11 -19.05 -4.24 10.32
N VAL A 12 -18.98 -4.53 9.02
CA VAL A 12 -18.10 -3.82 8.07
C VAL A 12 -18.52 -2.35 7.97
N ASP A 13 -19.82 -2.07 7.82
CA ASP A 13 -20.35 -0.71 7.73
C ASP A 13 -20.05 0.10 9.00
N ALA A 14 -20.22 -0.52 10.18
CA ALA A 14 -19.90 0.10 11.46
C ALA A 14 -18.42 0.46 11.63
N ARG A 15 -17.52 -0.20 10.90
CA ARG A 15 -16.07 0.07 10.91
C ARG A 15 -15.57 0.81 9.68
N THR A 16 -16.47 1.35 8.86
CA THR A 16 -16.18 2.13 7.66
C THR A 16 -15.02 3.10 7.82
N ALA A 17 -15.02 3.95 8.86
CA ALA A 17 -14.01 4.99 9.02
C ALA A 17 -12.60 4.40 9.19
N ALA A 18 -12.48 3.33 9.98
CA ALA A 18 -11.21 2.63 10.18
C ALA A 18 -10.75 1.90 8.91
N ILE A 19 -11.69 1.38 8.11
CA ILE A 19 -11.38 0.76 6.81
C ILE A 19 -10.85 1.81 5.83
N GLU A 20 -11.48 3.00 5.76
CA GLU A 20 -11.04 4.09 4.89
C GLU A 20 -9.70 4.66 5.32
N GLU A 21 -9.46 4.84 6.62
CA GLU A 21 -8.16 5.29 7.14
C GLU A 21 -7.02 4.31 6.79
N LEU A 22 -7.28 3.00 6.88
CA LEU A 22 -6.30 1.99 6.48
C LEU A 22 -6.07 1.95 4.97
N ASP A 23 -7.11 2.16 4.17
CA ASP A 23 -6.97 2.26 2.71
C ASP A 23 -6.10 3.46 2.31
N ASP A 24 -6.38 4.63 2.88
CA ASP A 24 -5.59 5.85 2.67
C ASP A 24 -4.14 5.63 3.14
N SER A 25 -3.93 4.99 4.29
CA SER A 25 -2.59 4.65 4.80
C SER A 25 -1.84 3.73 3.85
N ILE A 26 -2.45 2.64 3.38
CA ILE A 26 -1.82 1.71 2.43
C ILE A 26 -1.46 2.42 1.12
N LEU A 27 -2.34 3.29 0.63
CA LEU A 27 -2.09 4.07 -0.58
C LEU A 27 -0.91 5.05 -0.39
N MET A 28 -0.87 5.78 0.71
CA MET A 28 0.21 6.71 1.02
C MET A 28 1.55 5.98 1.21
N GLU A 29 1.56 4.86 1.93
CA GLU A 29 2.78 4.06 2.12
C GLU A 29 3.26 3.45 0.80
N THR A 30 2.36 2.98 -0.06
CA THR A 30 2.70 2.49 -1.40
C THR A 30 3.34 3.59 -2.26
N ALA A 31 2.78 4.81 -2.23
CA ALA A 31 3.38 5.95 -2.90
C ALA A 31 4.76 6.30 -2.31
N GLY A 32 4.91 6.25 -0.99
CA GLY A 32 6.18 6.45 -0.30
C GLY A 32 7.25 5.44 -0.71
N VAL A 33 6.89 4.15 -0.84
CA VAL A 33 7.77 3.10 -1.35
C VAL A 33 8.21 3.40 -2.79
N ALA A 34 7.27 3.78 -3.66
CA ALA A 34 7.59 4.12 -5.05
C ALA A 34 8.57 5.31 -5.14
N MET A 35 8.34 6.37 -4.37
CA MET A 35 9.24 7.53 -4.29
C MET A 35 10.63 7.16 -3.75
N ALA A 36 10.69 6.30 -2.73
CA ALA A 36 11.96 5.85 -2.16
C ALA A 36 12.78 5.02 -3.16
N LEU A 37 12.11 4.13 -3.90
CA LEU A 37 12.75 3.33 -4.96
C LEU A 37 13.26 4.20 -6.10
N ASP A 38 12.50 5.23 -6.50
CA ASP A 38 12.91 6.18 -7.54
C ASP A 38 14.18 6.93 -7.14
N LYS A 39 14.24 7.42 -5.89
CA LYS A 39 15.43 8.08 -5.33
C LYS A 39 16.64 7.16 -5.25
N LEU A 40 16.44 5.90 -4.85
CA LEU A 40 17.52 4.92 -4.84
C LEU A 40 18.05 4.66 -6.26
N ARG A 41 17.15 4.54 -7.25
CA ARG A 41 17.53 4.38 -8.66
C ARG A 41 18.35 5.58 -9.14
N GLU A 42 17.90 6.80 -8.88
CA GLU A 42 18.63 8.02 -9.26
C GLU A 42 20.07 8.03 -8.69
N SER A 43 20.25 7.63 -7.43
CA SER A 43 21.59 7.53 -6.83
C SER A 43 22.45 6.45 -7.48
N LEU A 44 21.87 5.31 -7.84
CA LEU A 44 22.58 4.25 -8.54
C LEU A 44 22.98 4.67 -9.96
N ASP A 45 22.11 5.41 -10.66
CA ASP A 45 22.41 5.97 -11.97
C ASP A 45 23.58 6.96 -11.90
N GLN A 46 23.66 7.78 -10.84
CA GLN A 46 24.79 8.66 -10.59
C GLN A 46 26.09 7.89 -10.34
N VAL A 47 26.05 6.81 -9.55
CA VAL A 47 27.21 5.93 -9.36
C VAL A 47 27.68 5.36 -10.70
N ALA A 48 26.75 4.84 -11.50
CA ALA A 48 27.07 4.29 -12.83
C ALA A 48 27.72 5.36 -13.74
N ALA A 49 27.16 6.56 -13.79
CA ALA A 49 27.73 7.66 -14.58
C ALA A 49 29.15 8.05 -14.13
N HIS A 50 29.42 8.09 -12.82
CA HIS A 50 30.77 8.34 -12.31
C HIS A 50 31.74 7.20 -12.67
N LEU A 51 31.30 5.95 -12.62
CA LEU A 51 32.13 4.80 -13.00
C LEU A 51 32.48 4.83 -14.50
N ASP A 52 31.51 5.14 -15.37
CA ASP A 52 31.72 5.27 -16.82
C ASP A 52 32.75 6.37 -17.14
N ASN A 53 32.73 7.46 -16.38
CA ASN A 53 33.69 8.56 -16.48
C ASN A 53 35.01 8.31 -15.73
N ARG A 54 35.19 7.13 -15.11
CA ARG A 54 36.36 6.77 -14.29
C ARG A 54 36.58 7.69 -13.08
N GLU A 55 35.52 8.30 -12.56
CA GLU A 55 35.52 9.17 -11.39
C GLU A 55 35.29 8.35 -10.10
N PHE A 56 36.23 7.45 -9.78
CA PHE A 56 36.03 6.45 -8.72
C PHE A 56 35.78 7.03 -7.33
N GLU A 57 36.45 8.13 -6.98
CA GLU A 57 36.24 8.80 -5.69
C GLU A 57 34.80 9.33 -5.57
N LYS A 58 34.28 9.97 -6.63
CA LYS A 58 32.89 10.45 -6.66
C LYS A 58 31.90 9.31 -6.62
N ALA A 59 32.14 8.24 -7.39
CA ALA A 59 31.31 7.04 -7.35
C ALA A 59 31.24 6.44 -5.93
N SER A 60 32.38 6.35 -5.24
CA SER A 60 32.44 5.86 -3.87
C SER A 60 31.70 6.78 -2.90
N HIS A 61 31.82 8.09 -3.06
CA HIS A 61 31.14 9.09 -2.23
C HIS A 61 29.61 8.97 -2.34
N VAL A 62 29.07 8.98 -3.57
CA VAL A 62 27.63 8.79 -3.82
C VAL A 62 27.16 7.43 -3.31
N GLY A 63 27.97 6.37 -3.50
CA GLY A 63 27.66 5.03 -3.00
C GLY A 63 27.53 4.95 -1.48
N TYR A 64 28.47 5.54 -0.74
CA TYR A 64 28.45 5.49 0.73
C TYR A 64 27.47 6.47 1.36
N GLN A 65 27.12 7.56 0.68
CA GLN A 65 26.18 8.55 1.20
C GLN A 65 24.78 8.33 0.65
N ASP A 66 24.55 8.66 -0.61
CA ASP A 66 23.22 8.77 -1.18
C ASP A 66 22.57 7.39 -1.37
N VAL A 67 23.32 6.42 -1.90
CA VAL A 67 22.79 5.06 -2.08
C VAL A 67 22.47 4.42 -0.73
N ALA A 68 23.38 4.52 0.25
CA ALA A 68 23.15 3.98 1.59
C ALA A 68 21.95 4.66 2.28
N HIS A 69 21.84 5.99 2.20
CA HIS A 69 20.72 6.75 2.75
C HIS A 69 19.38 6.36 2.12
N ASN A 70 19.32 6.34 0.78
CA ASN A 70 18.10 6.01 0.06
C ASN A 70 17.70 4.54 0.23
N PHE A 71 18.67 3.63 0.41
CA PHE A 71 18.38 2.24 0.75
C PHE A 71 17.70 2.11 2.13
N VAL A 72 18.21 2.82 3.15
CA VAL A 72 17.56 2.87 4.47
C VAL A 72 16.16 3.49 4.38
N PHE A 73 15.99 4.51 3.53
CA PHE A 73 14.69 5.11 3.30
C PHE A 73 13.68 4.12 2.69
N VAL A 74 14.10 3.32 1.70
CA VAL A 74 13.29 2.22 1.14
C VAL A 74 12.91 1.19 2.21
N GLN A 75 13.84 0.80 3.09
CA GLN A 75 13.53 -0.13 4.18
C GLN A 75 12.47 0.43 5.12
N ARG A 76 12.54 1.73 5.42
CA ARG A 76 11.57 2.40 6.29
C ARG A 76 10.18 2.46 5.68
N THR A 77 10.07 2.81 4.40
CA THR A 77 8.76 2.88 3.71
C THR A 77 8.14 1.49 3.54
N LEU A 78 8.96 0.47 3.25
CA LEU A 78 8.48 -0.93 3.24
C LEU A 78 7.97 -1.39 4.61
N ALA A 79 8.65 -1.02 5.70
CA ALA A 79 8.18 -1.32 7.05
C ALA A 79 6.86 -0.61 7.38
N GLY A 80 6.67 0.63 6.93
CA GLY A 80 5.40 1.36 7.02
C GLY A 80 4.28 0.63 6.30
N LEU A 81 4.50 0.30 5.02
CA LEU A 81 3.53 -0.45 4.21
C LEU A 81 3.16 -1.81 4.84
N GLN A 82 4.16 -2.57 5.31
CA GLN A 82 3.94 -3.84 5.97
C GLN A 82 3.08 -3.68 7.23
N THR A 83 3.31 -2.61 8.01
CA THR A 83 2.52 -2.31 9.21
C THR A 83 1.06 -2.04 8.85
N ALA A 84 0.82 -1.22 7.82
CA ALA A 84 -0.54 -0.91 7.37
C ALA A 84 -1.28 -2.16 6.86
N VAL A 85 -0.58 -3.03 6.11
CA VAL A 85 -1.14 -4.32 5.66
C VAL A 85 -1.46 -5.22 6.86
N HIS A 86 -0.58 -5.36 7.84
CA HIS A 86 -0.86 -6.13 9.05
C HIS A 86 -2.07 -5.58 9.83
N GLN A 87 -2.23 -4.26 9.90
CA GLN A 87 -3.39 -3.64 10.55
C GLN A 87 -4.69 -3.95 9.79
N LYS A 88 -4.67 -3.97 8.45
CA LYS A 88 -5.79 -4.43 7.63
C LYS A 88 -6.16 -5.89 7.96
N GLU A 89 -5.18 -6.78 8.03
CA GLU A 89 -5.42 -8.20 8.38
C GLU A 89 -6.00 -8.38 9.79
N ALA A 90 -5.50 -7.60 10.75
CA ALA A 90 -6.02 -7.58 12.12
C ALA A 90 -7.47 -7.04 12.17
N LEU A 91 -7.79 -6.03 11.37
CA LEU A 91 -9.15 -5.49 11.28
C LEU A 91 -10.13 -6.52 10.73
N ILE A 92 -9.78 -7.20 9.63
CA ILE A 92 -10.61 -8.26 9.04
C ILE A 92 -10.85 -9.37 10.05
N SER A 93 -9.79 -9.84 10.72
CA SER A 93 -9.89 -10.87 11.76
C SER A 93 -10.81 -10.44 12.91
N SER A 94 -10.70 -9.19 13.38
CA SER A 94 -11.57 -8.66 14.44
C SER A 94 -13.04 -8.58 14.02
N ILE A 95 -13.33 -8.30 12.75
CA ILE A 95 -14.69 -8.33 12.22
C ILE A 95 -15.21 -9.77 12.11
N ALA A 96 -14.37 -10.70 11.64
CA ALA A 96 -14.70 -12.13 11.56
C ALA A 96 -15.03 -12.72 12.93
N GLU A 97 -14.23 -12.42 13.95
CA GLU A 97 -14.50 -12.79 15.34
C GLU A 97 -15.85 -12.24 15.82
N ALA A 98 -16.12 -10.95 15.60
CA ALA A 98 -17.39 -10.33 15.99
C ALA A 98 -18.61 -10.92 15.25
N ALA A 99 -18.44 -11.28 13.97
CA ALA A 99 -19.45 -11.90 13.13
C ALA A 99 -19.62 -13.41 13.37
N HIS A 100 -18.75 -14.03 14.16
CA HIS A 100 -18.64 -15.49 14.28
C HIS A 100 -18.51 -16.16 12.89
N ALA A 101 -17.73 -15.54 12.01
CA ALA A 101 -17.50 -15.92 10.63
C ALA A 101 -16.06 -16.36 10.38
N ALA A 102 -15.81 -17.06 9.28
CA ALA A 102 -14.45 -17.31 8.84
C ALA A 102 -13.83 -16.01 8.29
N TYR A 103 -12.51 -15.89 8.35
CA TYR A 103 -11.79 -14.73 7.78
C TYR A 103 -12.13 -14.57 6.30
N GLU A 104 -12.18 -15.68 5.56
CA GLU A 104 -12.40 -15.74 4.12
C GLU A 104 -13.79 -15.25 3.71
N ASP A 105 -14.76 -15.32 4.61
CA ASP A 105 -16.12 -14.80 4.40
C ASP A 105 -16.18 -13.28 4.59
N VAL A 106 -15.28 -12.70 5.40
CA VAL A 106 -15.27 -11.27 5.74
C VAL A 106 -14.34 -10.45 4.85
N ALA A 107 -13.17 -10.99 4.52
CA ALA A 107 -12.14 -10.29 3.75
C ALA A 107 -12.68 -9.63 2.47
N PRO A 108 -13.50 -10.29 1.63
CA PRO A 108 -14.01 -9.68 0.39
C PRO A 108 -14.91 -8.46 0.64
N HIS A 109 -15.58 -8.38 1.80
CA HIS A 109 -16.43 -7.25 2.15
C HIS A 109 -15.60 -6.03 2.57
N VAL A 110 -14.56 -6.25 3.37
CA VAL A 110 -13.61 -5.21 3.76
C VAL A 110 -12.84 -4.70 2.54
N GLU A 111 -12.30 -5.59 1.71
CA GLU A 111 -11.56 -5.24 0.49
C GLU A 111 -12.42 -4.44 -0.49
N ARG A 112 -13.70 -4.80 -0.66
CA ARG A 112 -14.63 -4.02 -1.49
C ARG A 112 -14.86 -2.61 -0.91
N ARG A 113 -14.88 -2.49 0.42
CA ARG A 113 -15.09 -1.21 1.11
C ARG A 113 -13.87 -0.29 1.06
N MET A 114 -12.68 -0.88 1.01
CA MET A 114 -11.42 -0.15 0.81
C MET A 114 -11.34 0.53 -0.56
N GLN A 115 -12.07 0.10 -1.60
CA GLN A 115 -12.00 0.70 -2.95
C GLN A 115 -12.53 2.16 -3.08
N SER A 116 -12.62 2.92 -1.99
CA SER A 116 -13.19 4.26 -1.90
C SER A 116 -12.42 5.31 -2.72
N ALA A 117 -11.12 5.16 -2.97
CA ALA A 117 -10.37 6.16 -3.77
C ALA A 117 -10.56 6.03 -5.31
N VAL A 118 -10.80 4.82 -5.84
CA VAL A 118 -11.00 4.62 -7.29
C VAL A 118 -12.39 5.06 -7.75
N LYS A 119 -13.38 5.10 -6.84
CA LYS A 119 -14.75 5.53 -7.16
C LYS A 119 -15.10 6.96 -6.72
N LYS A 120 -14.39 7.55 -5.74
CA LYS A 120 -14.63 8.95 -5.32
C LYS A 120 -14.07 9.98 -6.30
N SER A 121 -13.13 9.60 -7.17
CA SER A 121 -12.68 10.40 -8.32
C SER A 121 -13.57 10.09 -9.52
N GLY A 122 -14.71 10.78 -9.65
CA GLY A 122 -15.72 10.53 -10.68
C GLY A 122 -15.23 10.66 -12.12
N VAL A 123 -14.56 9.64 -12.65
CA VAL A 123 -14.49 9.35 -14.08
C VAL A 123 -15.66 8.41 -14.39
N PRO A 124 -16.71 8.86 -15.08
CA PRO A 124 -17.77 7.96 -15.50
C PRO A 124 -17.17 6.91 -16.42
N VAL A 125 -17.33 5.63 -16.06
CA VAL A 125 -17.16 4.53 -17.00
C VAL A 125 -18.29 4.68 -18.02
N THR A 126 -17.99 5.31 -19.15
CA THR A 126 -18.84 5.23 -20.34
C THR A 126 -18.86 3.77 -20.77
N HIS A 127 -19.98 3.10 -20.51
CA HIS A 127 -20.36 1.95 -21.30
C HIS A 127 -20.62 2.46 -22.72
N ASP A 128 -19.62 2.34 -23.59
CA ASP A 128 -19.85 2.33 -25.03
C ASP A 128 -20.70 1.09 -25.33
N ASN A 129 -22.01 1.28 -25.33
CA ASN A 129 -22.94 0.39 -26.01
C ASN A 129 -22.74 0.65 -27.51
N LEU A 130 -22.01 -0.24 -28.16
CA LEU A 130 -22.20 -0.50 -29.58
C LEU A 130 -23.57 -1.18 -29.74
N ASP A 131 -24.53 -0.41 -30.25
CA ASP A 131 -25.54 -0.85 -31.20
C ASP A 131 -25.61 0.19 -32.33
#